data_AF-A0A2V8MR31-F1
#
_entry.id   AF-A0A2V8MR31-F1
#
_cell.length_a   1.000
_cell.length_b   1.000
_cell.length_c   1.000
_cell.angle_alpha   90.00
_cell.angle_beta   90.00
_cell.angle_gamma   90.00
#
_symmetry.space_group_name_H-M   'P 1'
#
loop_
_entity.id
_entity.type
_entity.pdbx_description
1 polymer ?
#
loop_
_entity_poly.entity_id
_entity_poly.type
_entity_poly.pdbx_seq_one_letter_code
_entity_poly.pdbx_strand_id
1 'polypeptide(L)'
;MKNFLIIPLVLLLSAQKPVKKPDVHPDFQFGSYPWSRMAEAIMKEDLAREIVVAYAQGWSADKIAKMLKVSPGDVSKTSDKLEDERLAGRRDDDDTTPFMPIVRERDFDRLKDPLHRHTQEFTKLIVDNWKDIESMVNSLEGAKGISKGRVMYETVVSGILLGGLMDAFYEDKTLMPPPPRRGKSDRYFAWLVESNPEAAGKLRRELRESAGYRIVTIGTALPDEKLNPDDLRGKDTILEDIDARKYRTFISVFSRDKLLPYFRSRRPEFIKLGGLLSSGRDVAFAEFFAWYYNTLANSVTDALVAEHRITPPEKLYTYAVKAPQ
;
A
#
# COMPACT_ATOMS: atom_id res chain seq x y z
N MET A 1 9.67 39.90 -58.76
CA MET A 1 10.12 38.92 -57.75
C MET A 1 9.27 39.12 -56.49
N LYS A 2 8.40 38.16 -56.16
CA LYS A 2 7.65 38.12 -54.89
C LYS A 2 8.05 36.81 -54.21
N ASN A 3 8.75 36.93 -53.08
CA ASN A 3 9.19 35.78 -52.29
C ASN A 3 7.99 35.20 -51.54
N PHE A 4 7.70 33.92 -51.80
CA PHE A 4 6.86 33.09 -50.94
C PHE A 4 7.64 32.75 -49.67
N LEU A 5 7.14 33.21 -48.53
CA LEU A 5 7.60 32.74 -47.21
C LEU A 5 6.76 31.52 -46.84
N ILE A 6 7.35 30.34 -47.01
CA ILE A 6 6.88 29.08 -46.45
C ILE A 6 7.05 29.18 -44.93
N ILE A 7 5.95 29.30 -44.21
CA ILE A 7 5.95 29.15 -42.75
C ILE A 7 6.05 27.65 -42.47
N PRO A 8 7.10 27.14 -41.80
CA PRO A 8 7.17 25.74 -41.44
C PRO A 8 6.13 25.46 -40.36
N LEU A 9 5.33 24.42 -40.59
CA LEU A 9 4.30 23.84 -39.72
C LEU A 9 4.86 23.27 -38.38
N VAL A 10 6.07 23.68 -37.97
CA VAL A 10 6.83 23.15 -36.84
C VAL A 10 6.72 24.04 -35.59
N LEU A 11 6.16 25.25 -35.70
CA LEU A 11 6.00 26.18 -34.57
C LEU A 11 4.63 26.13 -33.87
N LEU A 12 3.73 25.22 -34.26
CA LEU A 12 2.43 25.01 -33.61
C LEU A 12 2.39 23.80 -32.66
N LEU A 13 3.51 23.11 -32.44
CA LEU A 13 3.58 21.89 -31.60
C LEU A 13 4.33 22.05 -30.28
N SER A 14 4.75 23.26 -29.90
CA SER A 14 5.63 23.47 -28.73
C SER A 14 5.10 24.54 -27.77
N ALA A 15 3.81 24.48 -27.45
CA ALA A 15 3.24 25.23 -26.33
C ALA A 15 2.26 24.38 -25.51
N GLN A 16 2.55 23.08 -25.30
CA GLN A 16 2.06 22.45 -24.09
C GLN A 16 2.92 23.01 -22.95
N LYS A 17 2.33 23.89 -22.14
CA LYS A 17 2.85 24.14 -20.78
C LYS A 17 3.22 22.76 -20.21
N PRO A 18 4.41 22.56 -19.63
CA PRO A 18 4.66 21.33 -18.92
C PRO A 18 3.51 21.21 -17.91
N VAL A 19 2.63 20.22 -18.14
CA VAL A 19 1.62 19.87 -17.17
C VAL A 19 2.43 19.59 -15.93
N LYS A 20 2.33 20.49 -14.94
CA LYS A 20 2.90 20.24 -13.63
C LYS A 20 2.28 18.91 -13.26
N LYS A 21 3.10 17.83 -13.25
CA LYS A 21 2.62 16.53 -12.79
C LYS A 21 1.90 16.85 -11.49
N PRO A 22 0.64 16.45 -11.31
CA PRO A 22 0.05 16.55 -9.99
C PRO A 22 1.09 15.96 -9.04
N ASP A 23 1.36 16.67 -7.93
CA ASP A 23 2.11 16.13 -6.81
C ASP A 23 1.24 15.00 -6.22
N VAL A 24 1.09 13.91 -7.00
CA VAL A 24 0.60 12.64 -6.52
C VAL A 24 1.78 12.15 -5.71
N HIS A 25 1.70 12.38 -4.40
CA HIS A 25 2.59 11.77 -3.44
C HIS A 25 2.71 10.31 -3.87
N PRO A 26 3.91 9.78 -4.15
CA PRO A 26 4.06 8.39 -4.59
C PRO A 26 3.28 7.56 -3.60
N ASP A 27 2.22 6.93 -4.11
CA ASP A 27 1.16 6.39 -3.27
C ASP A 27 1.78 5.57 -2.16
N PHE A 28 1.22 5.76 -0.97
CA PHE A 28 1.46 4.87 0.15
C PHE A 28 1.08 3.46 -0.33
N GLN A 29 2.06 2.68 -0.78
CA GLN A 29 1.85 1.30 -1.20
C GLN A 29 1.69 0.48 0.07
N PHE A 30 0.47 0.46 0.59
CA PHE A 30 0.05 -0.54 1.54
C PHE A 30 -0.06 -1.86 0.80
N GLY A 31 0.95 -2.69 1.00
CA GLY A 31 1.02 -4.04 0.49
C GLY A 31 1.96 -4.82 1.38
N SER A 32 1.57 -6.03 1.66
CA SER A 32 2.53 -7.05 2.05
C SER A 32 3.56 -7.17 0.94
N TYR A 33 4.84 -7.09 1.30
CA TYR A 33 5.94 -7.40 0.38
C TYR A 33 6.24 -6.35 -0.71
N PRO A 34 7.49 -6.34 -1.22
CA PRO A 34 8.14 -5.12 -1.66
C PRO A 34 7.63 -4.61 -3.00
N TRP A 35 7.91 -3.33 -3.25
CA TRP A 35 7.46 -2.57 -4.42
C TRP A 35 8.00 -3.10 -5.76
N SER A 36 8.87 -4.12 -5.73
CA SER A 36 9.44 -4.76 -6.91
C SER A 36 9.45 -6.28 -6.75
N ARG A 37 9.33 -6.99 -7.87
CA ARG A 37 9.48 -8.46 -7.92
C ARG A 37 10.88 -8.91 -7.55
N MET A 38 11.89 -8.08 -7.82
CA MET A 38 13.28 -8.36 -7.50
C MET A 38 13.48 -8.37 -5.99
N ALA A 39 12.95 -7.35 -5.31
CA ALA A 39 12.93 -7.28 -3.86
C ALA A 39 12.15 -8.48 -3.26
N GLU A 40 11.04 -8.91 -3.89
CA GLU A 40 10.28 -10.08 -3.44
C GLU A 40 11.11 -11.37 -3.60
N ALA A 41 11.88 -11.49 -4.68
CA ALA A 41 12.78 -12.62 -4.92
C ALA A 41 13.94 -12.66 -3.92
N ILE A 42 14.62 -11.53 -3.67
CA ILE A 42 15.71 -11.43 -2.70
C ILE A 42 15.27 -11.96 -1.34
N MET A 43 14.07 -11.58 -0.90
CA MET A 43 13.63 -11.90 0.44
C MET A 43 13.07 -13.32 0.59
N LYS A 44 12.99 -14.10 -0.50
CA LYS A 44 12.87 -15.56 -0.43
C LYS A 44 14.16 -16.22 0.04
N GLU A 45 15.32 -15.55 -0.08
CA GLU A 45 16.61 -16.03 0.44
C GLU A 45 16.64 -15.92 1.98
N ASP A 46 16.95 -17.03 2.66
CA ASP A 46 17.01 -17.08 4.13
C ASP A 46 18.02 -16.07 4.70
N LEU A 47 19.22 -16.04 4.10
CA LEU A 47 20.30 -15.14 4.49
C LEU A 47 19.88 -13.66 4.39
N ALA A 48 19.12 -13.28 3.35
CA ALA A 48 18.64 -11.91 3.19
C ALA A 48 17.69 -11.51 4.33
N ARG A 49 16.77 -12.41 4.72
CA ARG A 49 15.85 -12.17 5.85
C ARG A 49 16.60 -12.06 7.17
N GLU A 50 17.58 -12.94 7.41
CA GLU A 50 18.40 -12.91 8.62
C GLU A 50 19.24 -11.63 8.72
N ILE A 51 19.83 -11.17 7.62
CA ILE A 51 20.58 -9.91 7.55
C ILE A 51 19.69 -8.72 7.88
N VAL A 52 18.49 -8.64 7.30
CA VAL A 52 17.53 -7.55 7.58
C VAL A 52 17.13 -7.52 9.06
N VAL A 53 16.92 -8.69 9.69
CA VAL A 53 16.66 -8.77 11.14
C VAL A 53 17.85 -8.29 11.95
N ALA A 54 19.05 -8.66 11.54
CA ALA A 54 20.25 -8.26 12.24
C ALA A 54 20.49 -6.74 12.13
N TYR A 55 20.18 -6.13 10.98
CA TYR A 55 20.17 -4.67 10.83
C TYR A 55 19.14 -3.99 11.74
N ALA A 56 17.92 -4.53 11.88
CA ALA A 56 16.95 -4.02 12.85
C ALA A 56 17.42 -4.14 14.31
N GLN A 57 18.44 -4.96 14.58
CA GLN A 57 19.09 -5.08 15.88
C GLN A 57 20.32 -4.20 16.03
N GLY A 58 20.69 -3.44 14.99
CA GLY A 58 21.92 -2.65 14.92
C GLY A 58 23.18 -3.51 14.96
N TRP A 59 23.17 -4.68 14.32
CA TRP A 59 24.38 -5.50 14.18
C TRP A 59 25.23 -4.99 13.02
N SER A 60 26.55 -4.88 13.24
CA SER A 60 27.51 -4.62 12.17
C SER A 60 27.67 -5.83 11.25
N ALA A 61 28.15 -5.60 10.02
CA ALA A 61 28.42 -6.67 9.05
C ALA A 61 29.31 -7.79 9.62
N ASP A 62 30.36 -7.43 10.38
CA ASP A 62 31.25 -8.40 11.03
C ASP A 62 30.53 -9.26 12.08
N LYS A 63 29.66 -8.62 12.88
CA LYS A 63 28.85 -9.34 13.87
C LYS A 63 27.87 -10.29 13.18
N ILE A 64 27.24 -9.84 12.10
CA ILE A 64 26.35 -10.67 11.28
C ILE A 64 27.08 -11.91 10.76
N ALA A 65 28.22 -11.71 10.09
CA ALA A 65 29.02 -12.81 9.55
C ALA A 65 29.38 -13.84 10.64
N LYS A 66 29.82 -13.36 11.80
CA LYS A 66 30.16 -14.20 12.95
C LYS A 66 28.96 -14.97 13.51
N MET A 67 27.82 -14.29 13.71
CA MET A 67 26.64 -14.89 14.36
C MET A 67 25.92 -15.87 13.45
N LEU A 68 25.82 -15.56 12.15
CA LEU A 68 25.18 -16.41 11.15
C LEU A 68 26.12 -17.49 10.60
N LYS A 69 27.41 -17.47 10.98
CA LYS A 69 28.44 -18.41 10.51
C LYS A 69 28.58 -18.42 8.98
N VAL A 70 28.50 -17.25 8.37
CA VAL A 70 28.68 -17.02 6.92
C VAL A 70 29.92 -16.17 6.67
N SER A 71 30.40 -16.12 5.43
CA SER A 71 31.57 -15.28 5.11
C SER A 71 31.19 -13.79 5.13
N PRO A 72 32.10 -12.87 5.51
CA PRO A 72 31.88 -11.44 5.37
C PRO A 72 31.54 -11.02 3.93
N GLY A 73 32.08 -11.74 2.93
CA GLY A 73 31.76 -11.51 1.52
C GLY A 73 30.30 -11.84 1.16
N ASP A 74 29.70 -12.87 1.78
CA ASP A 74 28.29 -13.21 1.57
C ASP A 74 27.37 -12.18 2.22
N VAL A 75 27.75 -11.68 3.39
CA VAL A 75 27.04 -10.56 4.04
C VAL A 75 27.11 -9.33 3.13
N SER A 76 28.29 -8.94 2.65
CA SER A 76 28.45 -7.77 1.76
C SER A 76 27.60 -7.90 0.50
N LYS A 77 27.72 -9.01 -0.24
CA LYS A 77 26.96 -9.21 -1.50
C LYS A 77 25.45 -9.18 -1.27
N THR A 78 24.98 -9.81 -0.19
CA THR A 78 23.55 -9.81 0.13
C THR A 78 23.09 -8.42 0.55
N SER A 79 23.93 -7.68 1.29
CA SER A 79 23.65 -6.30 1.69
C SER A 79 23.57 -5.36 0.50
N ASP A 80 24.47 -5.50 -0.49
CA ASP A 80 24.43 -4.72 -1.73
C ASP A 80 23.10 -4.96 -2.49
N LYS A 81 22.66 -6.22 -2.62
CA LYS A 81 21.35 -6.54 -3.21
C LYS A 81 20.19 -5.86 -2.44
N LEU A 82 20.24 -5.90 -1.11
CA LEU A 82 19.22 -5.29 -0.24
C LEU A 82 19.22 -3.76 -0.40
N GLU A 83 20.38 -3.12 -0.52
CA GLU A 83 20.50 -1.67 -0.74
C GLU A 83 20.03 -1.24 -2.14
N ASP A 84 20.42 -1.99 -3.18
CA ASP A 84 20.01 -1.74 -4.58
C ASP A 84 18.49 -1.79 -4.73
N GLU A 85 17.88 -2.81 -4.12
CA GLU A 85 16.44 -2.95 -4.02
C GLU A 85 15.87 -2.22 -2.80
N ARG A 86 16.55 -1.20 -2.25
CA ARG A 86 16.14 -0.29 -1.15
C ARG A 86 15.46 -0.95 0.06
N LEU A 87 15.68 -2.24 0.31
CA LEU A 87 15.12 -2.98 1.44
C LEU A 87 15.85 -2.58 2.73
N ALA A 88 17.11 -2.20 2.60
CA ALA A 88 17.90 -1.57 3.65
C ALA A 88 18.67 -0.37 3.08
N GLY A 89 19.25 0.45 3.95
CA GLY A 89 20.20 1.45 3.55
C GLY A 89 20.88 2.14 4.72
N ARG A 90 21.93 2.87 4.40
CA ARG A 90 22.83 3.48 5.38
C ARG A 90 22.28 4.81 5.89
N ARG A 91 22.26 4.96 7.21
CA ARG A 91 22.10 6.24 7.88
C ARG A 91 23.42 7.00 7.92
N ASP A 92 24.49 6.27 8.27
CA ASP A 92 25.90 6.69 8.33
C ASP A 92 26.79 5.50 7.89
N ASP A 93 28.12 5.70 7.81
CA ASP A 93 29.08 4.70 7.29
C ASP A 93 29.00 3.31 7.98
N ASP A 94 28.58 3.27 9.25
CA ASP A 94 28.51 2.06 10.07
C ASP A 94 27.09 1.61 10.45
N ASP A 95 26.04 2.35 10.03
CA ASP A 95 24.67 2.13 10.47
C ASP A 95 23.73 1.84 9.29
N THR A 96 23.71 0.59 8.85
CA THR A 96 22.72 0.09 7.89
C THR A 96 21.43 -0.28 8.61
N THR A 97 20.32 0.31 8.18
CA THR A 97 19.00 0.11 8.77
C THR A 97 18.00 -0.40 7.73
N PRO A 98 17.04 -1.25 8.10
CA PRO A 98 15.95 -1.61 7.20
C PRO A 98 15.07 -0.38 6.91
N PHE A 99 14.59 -0.27 5.69
CA PHE A 99 13.60 0.76 5.33
C PHE A 99 12.16 0.30 5.63
N MET A 100 11.99 -0.73 6.45
CA MET A 100 10.71 -1.33 6.79
C MET A 100 10.66 -1.72 8.27
N PRO A 101 9.47 -1.71 8.91
CA PRO A 101 9.31 -2.27 10.24
C PRO A 101 9.58 -3.77 10.16
N ILE A 102 10.36 -4.26 11.11
CA ILE A 102 10.61 -5.70 11.26
C ILE A 102 9.76 -6.19 12.41
N VAL A 103 8.73 -7.00 12.14
CA VAL A 103 7.94 -7.66 13.19
C VAL A 103 8.44 -9.10 13.31
N ARG A 104 8.85 -9.51 14.52
CA ARG A 104 9.26 -10.91 14.80
C ARG A 104 8.05 -11.75 15.19
N GLU A 105 8.17 -13.07 15.11
CA GLU A 105 7.09 -13.99 15.49
C GLU A 105 6.65 -13.77 16.96
N ARG A 106 7.61 -13.66 17.88
CA ARG A 106 7.33 -13.35 19.29
C ARG A 106 6.64 -12.01 19.54
N ASP A 107 6.84 -11.04 18.64
CA ASP A 107 6.21 -9.73 18.72
C ASP A 107 4.79 -9.81 18.16
N PHE A 108 4.60 -10.57 17.08
CA PHE A 108 3.30 -10.89 16.52
C PHE A 108 2.40 -11.63 17.53
N ASP A 109 2.95 -12.61 18.26
CA ASP A 109 2.22 -13.35 19.29
C ASP A 109 1.61 -12.45 20.38
N ARG A 110 2.27 -11.33 20.70
CA ARG A 110 1.78 -10.35 21.68
C ARG A 110 0.67 -9.46 21.11
N LEU A 111 0.57 -9.39 19.79
CA LEU A 111 -0.32 -8.48 19.06
C LEU A 111 -1.55 -9.19 18.50
N LYS A 112 -1.56 -10.53 18.46
CA LYS A 112 -2.66 -11.33 17.90
C LYS A 112 -4.01 -11.08 18.55
N ASP A 113 -4.07 -11.03 19.90
CA ASP A 113 -5.35 -10.86 20.60
C ASP A 113 -5.89 -9.42 20.44
N PRO A 114 -5.08 -8.35 20.61
CA PRO A 114 -5.49 -7.00 20.24
C PRO A 114 -5.93 -6.90 18.78
N LEU A 115 -5.18 -7.50 17.86
CA LEU A 115 -5.48 -7.48 16.42
C LEU A 115 -6.81 -8.17 16.11
N HIS A 116 -7.09 -9.32 16.73
CA HIS A 116 -8.35 -10.02 16.59
C HIS A 116 -9.53 -9.17 17.08
N ARG A 117 -9.40 -8.57 18.27
CA ARG A 117 -10.43 -7.66 18.79
C ARG A 117 -10.65 -6.47 17.87
N HIS A 118 -9.59 -5.78 17.44
CA HIS A 118 -9.73 -4.63 16.54
C HIS A 118 -10.29 -5.02 15.18
N THR A 119 -9.97 -6.22 14.69
CA THR A 119 -10.57 -6.78 13.47
C THR A 119 -12.07 -6.95 13.63
N GLN A 120 -12.55 -7.50 14.75
CA GLN A 120 -13.98 -7.67 15.03
C GLN A 120 -14.70 -6.32 15.14
N GLU A 121 -14.14 -5.41 15.95
CA GLU A 121 -14.71 -4.07 16.15
C GLU A 121 -14.80 -3.29 14.82
N PHE A 122 -13.74 -3.35 14.01
CA PHE A 122 -13.68 -2.63 12.75
C PHE A 122 -14.51 -3.30 11.64
N THR A 123 -14.56 -4.63 11.58
CA THR A 123 -15.49 -5.35 10.69
C THR A 123 -16.93 -4.98 11.01
N LYS A 124 -17.28 -4.95 12.31
CA LYS A 124 -18.60 -4.50 12.75
C LYS A 124 -18.88 -3.06 12.30
N LEU A 125 -17.92 -2.14 12.42
CA LEU A 125 -18.09 -0.77 11.95
C LEU A 125 -18.40 -0.68 10.45
N ILE A 126 -17.73 -1.49 9.63
CA ILE A 126 -18.01 -1.60 8.19
C ILE A 126 -19.43 -2.16 7.96
N VAL A 127 -19.79 -3.24 8.65
CA VAL A 127 -21.10 -3.91 8.50
C VAL A 127 -22.26 -3.02 8.98
N ASP A 128 -22.07 -2.27 10.06
CA ASP A 128 -23.08 -1.35 10.60
C ASP A 128 -23.41 -0.22 9.60
N ASN A 129 -22.48 0.11 8.70
CA ASN A 129 -22.68 1.08 7.62
C ASN A 129 -22.87 0.42 6.23
N TRP A 130 -23.14 -0.89 6.17
CA TRP A 130 -23.17 -1.64 4.91
C TRP A 130 -24.21 -1.11 3.91
N LYS A 131 -25.38 -0.69 4.39
CA LYS A 131 -26.46 -0.16 3.54
C LYS A 131 -26.03 1.07 2.76
N ASP A 132 -25.21 1.94 3.36
CA ASP A 132 -24.70 3.14 2.69
C ASP A 132 -23.72 2.76 1.58
N ILE A 133 -22.87 1.76 1.83
CA ILE A 133 -21.94 1.21 0.83
C ILE A 133 -22.72 0.59 -0.34
N GLU A 134 -23.71 -0.25 -0.04
CA GLU A 134 -24.56 -0.85 -1.07
C GLU A 134 -25.32 0.20 -1.88
N SER A 135 -25.88 1.21 -1.22
CA SER A 135 -26.59 2.29 -1.90
C SER A 135 -25.66 3.06 -2.84
N MET A 136 -24.42 3.33 -2.44
CA MET A 136 -23.44 3.96 -3.31
C MET A 136 -23.12 3.07 -4.51
N VAL A 137 -22.78 1.79 -4.29
CA VAL A 137 -22.44 0.85 -5.36
C VAL A 137 -23.59 0.71 -6.36
N ASN A 138 -24.83 0.60 -5.88
CA ASN A 138 -26.01 0.51 -6.75
C ASN A 138 -26.28 1.79 -7.55
N SER A 139 -25.70 2.94 -7.15
CA SER A 139 -25.86 4.23 -7.82
C SER A 139 -24.83 4.50 -8.93
N LEU A 140 -23.85 3.60 -9.11
CA LEU A 140 -22.81 3.70 -10.13
C LEU A 140 -23.33 3.14 -11.46
N GLU A 141 -23.79 4.03 -12.32
CA GLU A 141 -24.28 3.69 -13.65
C GLU A 141 -23.19 3.04 -14.52
N GLY A 142 -21.95 3.52 -14.41
CA GLY A 142 -20.78 2.95 -15.09
C GLY A 142 -20.39 1.54 -14.63
N ALA A 143 -21.00 1.02 -13.58
CA ALA A 143 -20.80 -0.35 -13.09
C ALA A 143 -21.91 -1.32 -13.56
N LYS A 144 -22.90 -0.86 -14.33
CA LYS A 144 -23.98 -1.73 -14.85
C LYS A 144 -23.40 -2.84 -15.74
N GLY A 145 -23.81 -4.07 -15.46
CA GLY A 145 -23.32 -5.28 -16.15
C GLY A 145 -22.12 -5.96 -15.48
N ILE A 146 -21.53 -5.35 -14.45
CA ILE A 146 -20.48 -5.96 -13.63
C ILE A 146 -21.13 -6.67 -12.43
N SER A 147 -20.57 -7.81 -12.01
CA SER A 147 -21.12 -8.53 -10.87
C SER A 147 -21.05 -7.68 -9.60
N LYS A 148 -22.14 -7.64 -8.83
CA LYS A 148 -22.21 -6.84 -7.59
C LYS A 148 -21.07 -7.20 -6.63
N GLY A 149 -20.74 -8.49 -6.48
CA GLY A 149 -19.65 -8.95 -5.62
C GLY A 149 -18.29 -8.35 -5.99
N ARG A 150 -18.01 -8.17 -7.30
CA ARG A 150 -16.79 -7.53 -7.78
C ARG A 150 -16.77 -6.03 -7.47
N VAL A 151 -17.83 -5.30 -7.80
CA VAL A 151 -17.91 -3.84 -7.55
C VAL A 151 -17.86 -3.54 -6.04
N MET A 152 -18.46 -4.41 -5.22
CA MET A 152 -18.37 -4.33 -3.76
C MET A 152 -16.95 -4.59 -3.26
N TYR A 153 -16.24 -5.58 -3.81
CA TYR A 153 -14.82 -5.82 -3.47
C TYR A 153 -13.94 -4.62 -3.85
N GLU A 154 -14.09 -4.08 -5.06
CA GLU A 154 -13.40 -2.87 -5.51
C GLU A 154 -13.69 -1.67 -4.59
N THR A 155 -14.96 -1.46 -4.24
CA THR A 155 -15.37 -0.36 -3.36
C THR A 155 -14.84 -0.51 -1.95
N VAL A 156 -15.06 -1.65 -1.32
CA VAL A 156 -14.73 -1.85 0.10
C VAL A 156 -13.24 -2.01 0.28
N VAL A 157 -12.62 -2.93 -0.46
CA VAL A 157 -11.21 -3.26 -0.22
C VAL A 157 -10.29 -2.23 -0.87
N SER A 158 -10.43 -2.00 -2.18
CA SER A 158 -9.54 -1.07 -2.89
C SER A 158 -9.85 0.38 -2.58
N GLY A 159 -11.13 0.74 -2.57
CA GLY A 159 -11.61 2.09 -2.35
C GLY A 159 -11.49 2.53 -0.90
N ILE A 160 -12.19 1.85 0.02
CA ILE A 160 -12.30 2.28 1.42
C ILE A 160 -11.07 1.85 2.23
N LEU A 161 -10.76 0.54 2.28
CA LEU A 161 -9.72 0.00 3.17
C LEU A 161 -8.31 0.41 2.76
N LEU A 162 -7.96 0.31 1.47
CA LEU A 162 -6.59 0.54 0.99
C LEU A 162 -6.37 1.92 0.36
N GLY A 163 -7.45 2.63 0.02
CA GLY A 163 -7.40 3.98 -0.58
C GLY A 163 -7.78 5.06 0.43
N GLY A 164 -9.07 5.24 0.64
CA GLY A 164 -9.65 6.35 1.40
C GLY A 164 -9.19 6.43 2.85
N LEU A 165 -8.99 5.31 3.54
CA LEU A 165 -8.43 5.33 4.89
C LEU A 165 -6.96 5.72 4.92
N MET A 166 -6.20 5.40 3.87
CA MET A 166 -4.79 5.83 3.77
C MET A 166 -4.69 7.33 3.59
N ASP A 167 -5.51 7.87 2.69
CA ASP A 167 -5.62 9.32 2.49
C ASP A 167 -6.02 10.00 3.82
N ALA A 168 -7.02 9.44 4.52
CA ALA A 168 -7.48 9.97 5.80
C ALA A 168 -6.40 9.95 6.89
N PHE A 169 -5.60 8.88 6.99
CA PHE A 169 -4.51 8.80 7.95
C PHE A 169 -3.39 9.80 7.65
N TYR A 170 -3.05 9.95 6.37
CA TYR A 170 -2.02 10.88 5.93
C TYR A 170 -2.41 12.34 6.20
N GLU A 171 -3.67 12.68 5.93
CA GLU A 171 -4.19 14.04 6.13
C GLU A 171 -4.35 14.40 7.60
N ASP A 172 -4.77 13.46 8.44
CA ASP A 172 -4.96 13.69 9.88
C ASP A 172 -3.64 14.07 10.56
N LYS A 173 -2.51 13.49 10.13
CA LYS A 173 -1.13 13.69 10.67
C LYS A 173 -0.95 13.41 12.16
N THR A 174 -2.03 13.36 12.95
CA THR A 174 -1.97 13.04 14.37
C THR A 174 -1.83 11.54 14.54
N LEU A 175 -2.58 10.74 13.78
CA LEU A 175 -2.51 9.29 13.81
C LEU A 175 -1.24 8.74 13.15
N MET A 176 -0.88 9.23 11.96
CA MET A 176 0.36 8.84 11.27
C MET A 176 1.26 10.06 11.07
N PRO A 177 2.20 10.34 12.00
CA PRO A 177 3.22 11.36 11.77
C PRO A 177 4.08 10.97 10.55
N PRO A 178 4.73 11.92 9.86
CA PRO A 178 5.56 11.64 8.67
C PRO A 178 6.56 10.50 8.87
N PRO A 179 6.91 9.77 7.80
CA PRO A 179 7.81 8.63 7.91
C PRO A 179 9.18 9.10 8.41
N PRO A 180 9.91 8.27 9.19
CA PRO A 180 11.29 8.57 9.50
C PRO A 180 12.08 8.67 8.19
N ARG A 181 12.89 9.73 8.04
CA ARG A 181 13.79 9.85 6.89
C ARG A 181 14.88 8.79 6.99
N ARG A 182 14.76 7.72 6.21
CA ARG A 182 15.79 6.68 6.03
C ARG A 182 16.07 6.57 4.53
N GLY A 183 17.08 7.29 4.06
CA GLY A 183 17.44 7.33 2.64
C GLY A 183 16.53 8.19 1.75
N LYS A 184 16.51 7.88 0.44
CA LYS A 184 15.86 8.68 -0.63
C LYS A 184 14.35 8.39 -0.82
N SER A 185 13.66 7.75 0.13
CA SER A 185 12.22 7.44 -0.01
C SER A 185 11.39 7.84 1.20
N ASP A 186 10.33 8.60 0.96
CA ASP A 186 9.29 8.96 1.95
C ASP A 186 8.18 7.88 2.05
N ARG A 187 8.55 6.58 2.04
CA ARG A 187 7.59 5.47 1.99
C ARG A 187 7.57 4.70 3.30
N TYR A 188 6.40 4.18 3.65
CA TYR A 188 6.26 3.20 4.73
C TYR A 188 6.09 1.82 4.10
N PHE A 189 6.74 0.84 4.69
CA PHE A 189 6.63 -0.55 4.30
C PHE A 189 6.09 -1.35 5.47
N ALA A 190 5.60 -2.56 5.23
CA ALA A 190 5.17 -3.49 6.26
C ALA A 190 5.88 -4.82 6.02
N TRP A 191 6.73 -5.24 6.96
CA TRP A 191 7.45 -6.51 6.87
C TRP A 191 7.33 -7.34 8.16
N LEU A 192 7.03 -8.63 8.00
CA LEU A 192 7.14 -9.63 9.06
C LEU A 192 8.38 -10.48 8.77
N VAL A 193 9.36 -10.50 9.69
CA VAL A 193 10.45 -11.47 9.59
C VAL A 193 10.21 -12.60 10.57
N GLU A 194 9.83 -13.73 9.98
CA GLU A 194 10.12 -15.12 10.35
C GLU A 194 9.11 -15.94 9.55
N SER A 195 9.57 -16.56 8.45
CA SER A 195 8.98 -17.75 7.79
C SER A 195 7.50 -17.74 7.34
N ASN A 196 6.73 -16.68 7.59
CA ASN A 196 5.28 -16.68 7.38
C ASN A 196 4.82 -15.57 6.40
N PRO A 197 4.92 -15.83 5.08
CA PRO A 197 4.35 -14.95 4.06
C PRO A 197 2.84 -14.68 4.25
N GLU A 198 2.09 -15.58 4.89
CA GLU A 198 0.64 -15.40 5.10
C GLU A 198 0.37 -14.23 6.06
N ALA A 199 1.23 -14.05 7.05
CA ALA A 199 1.10 -12.97 8.04
C ALA A 199 1.65 -11.61 7.57
N ALA A 200 2.32 -11.55 6.41
CA ALA A 200 2.59 -10.28 5.74
C ALA A 200 1.28 -9.62 5.25
N GLY A 201 0.26 -10.44 4.95
CA GLY A 201 -0.97 -10.07 4.25
C GLY A 201 -0.92 -10.52 2.79
N LYS A 202 -2.07 -10.55 2.13
CA LYS A 202 -2.20 -10.92 0.71
C LYS A 202 -2.70 -9.77 -0.17
N LEU A 203 -3.29 -8.74 0.43
CA LEU A 203 -3.83 -7.61 -0.30
C LEU A 203 -2.71 -6.75 -0.89
N ARG A 204 -2.78 -6.55 -2.21
CA ARG A 204 -1.95 -5.61 -2.96
C ARG A 204 -2.85 -4.62 -3.67
N ARG A 205 -2.53 -3.32 -3.57
CA ARG A 205 -3.16 -2.25 -4.35
C ARG A 205 -2.09 -1.46 -5.09
N GLU A 206 -2.26 -1.32 -6.39
CA GLU A 206 -1.42 -0.48 -7.24
C GLU A 206 -2.25 0.62 -7.87
N LEU A 207 -1.73 1.85 -7.84
CA LEU A 207 -2.31 3.00 -8.52
C LEU A 207 -1.37 3.46 -9.63
N ARG A 208 -1.92 3.69 -10.81
CA ARG A 208 -1.20 4.25 -11.97
C ARG A 208 -2.05 5.35 -12.60
N GLU A 209 -1.41 6.37 -13.17
CA GLU A 209 -2.11 7.36 -14.00
C GLU A 209 -1.86 7.06 -15.48
N SER A 210 -2.93 7.03 -16.27
CA SER A 210 -2.87 6.76 -17.71
C SER A 210 -4.03 7.43 -18.43
N ALA A 211 -3.72 8.19 -19.49
CA ALA A 211 -4.69 8.89 -20.35
C ALA A 211 -5.82 9.65 -19.62
N GLY A 212 -5.50 10.34 -18.52
CA GLY A 212 -6.48 11.10 -17.73
C GLY A 212 -7.37 10.23 -16.82
N TYR A 213 -7.00 8.98 -16.59
CA TYR A 213 -7.61 8.09 -15.62
C TYR A 213 -6.58 7.63 -14.59
N ARG A 214 -7.08 7.32 -13.41
CA ARG A 214 -6.41 6.54 -12.37
C ARG A 214 -6.78 5.07 -12.57
N ILE A 215 -5.81 4.28 -12.98
CA ILE A 215 -5.89 2.83 -13.10
C ILE A 215 -5.54 2.23 -11.75
N VAL A 216 -6.48 1.51 -11.17
CA VAL A 216 -6.33 0.86 -9.88
C VAL A 216 -6.34 -0.64 -10.10
N THR A 217 -5.32 -1.32 -9.62
CA THR A 217 -5.26 -2.78 -9.62
C THR A 217 -5.23 -3.28 -8.19
N ILE A 218 -6.09 -4.26 -7.88
CA ILE A 218 -6.16 -4.91 -6.58
C ILE A 218 -6.13 -6.44 -6.73
N GLY A 219 -5.37 -7.12 -5.88
CA GLY A 219 -5.32 -8.57 -5.90
C GLY A 219 -4.20 -9.10 -5.03
N THR A 220 -3.78 -10.33 -5.29
CA THR A 220 -2.65 -10.98 -4.61
C THR A 220 -1.37 -10.94 -5.44
N ALA A 221 -1.46 -10.54 -6.71
CA ALA A 221 -0.35 -10.35 -7.62
C ALA A 221 -0.51 -9.05 -8.44
N LEU A 222 0.60 -8.39 -8.73
CA LEU A 222 0.62 -7.19 -9.58
C LEU A 222 0.78 -7.57 -11.07
N PRO A 223 0.13 -6.81 -11.98
CA PRO A 223 0.16 -7.10 -13.41
C PRO A 223 1.57 -6.90 -13.99
N ASP A 224 1.97 -7.80 -14.88
CA ASP A 224 3.22 -7.73 -15.66
C ASP A 224 3.29 -6.47 -16.55
N GLU A 225 2.14 -6.04 -17.06
CA GLU A 225 2.05 -5.05 -18.13
C GLU A 225 1.40 -3.74 -17.67
N LYS A 226 1.70 -2.67 -18.39
CA LYS A 226 1.01 -1.38 -18.23
C LYS A 226 -0.28 -1.41 -19.04
N LEU A 227 -1.41 -1.38 -18.34
CA LEU A 227 -2.74 -1.35 -18.96
C LEU A 227 -3.14 0.08 -19.31
N ASN A 228 -3.60 0.29 -20.55
CA ASN A 228 -4.27 1.51 -20.97
C ASN A 228 -5.75 1.44 -20.55
N PRO A 229 -6.37 2.54 -20.08
CA PRO A 229 -7.82 2.56 -19.84
C PRO A 229 -8.66 2.08 -21.02
N ASP A 230 -8.20 2.30 -22.26
CA ASP A 230 -8.88 1.77 -23.44
C ASP A 230 -8.85 0.23 -23.50
N ASP A 231 -7.82 -0.42 -22.95
CA ASP A 231 -7.71 -1.88 -22.87
C ASP A 231 -8.70 -2.49 -21.85
N LEU A 232 -9.19 -1.67 -20.92
CA LEU A 232 -10.14 -2.06 -19.87
C LEU A 232 -11.60 -2.01 -20.36
N ARG A 233 -11.88 -1.28 -21.46
CA ARG A 233 -13.25 -1.09 -21.95
C ARG A 233 -13.90 -2.43 -22.30
N GLY A 234 -15.06 -2.71 -21.70
CA GLY A 234 -15.84 -3.92 -21.94
C GLY A 234 -15.33 -5.16 -21.17
N LYS A 235 -14.25 -5.05 -20.40
CA LYS A 235 -13.70 -6.13 -19.55
C LYS A 235 -13.71 -5.77 -18.07
N ASP A 236 -13.61 -4.49 -17.76
CA ASP A 236 -13.39 -3.98 -16.41
C ASP A 236 -14.19 -2.70 -16.11
N THR A 237 -14.29 -2.35 -14.82
CA THR A 237 -15.02 -1.15 -14.36
C THR A 237 -14.31 0.12 -14.83
N ILE A 238 -15.03 1.01 -15.52
CA ILE A 238 -14.54 2.35 -15.87
C ILE A 238 -15.55 3.36 -15.37
N LEU A 239 -15.14 4.18 -14.39
CA LEU A 239 -15.96 5.26 -13.84
C LEU A 239 -15.60 6.59 -14.52
N GLU A 240 -16.59 7.17 -15.19
CA GLU A 240 -16.50 8.48 -15.86
C GLU A 240 -16.98 9.63 -14.96
N ASP A 241 -16.76 10.88 -15.38
CA ASP A 241 -16.85 12.11 -14.57
C ASP A 241 -17.87 12.12 -13.42
N ILE A 242 -19.15 11.83 -13.68
CA ILE A 242 -20.21 11.87 -12.66
C ILE A 242 -20.02 10.77 -11.62
N ASP A 243 -19.86 9.51 -12.07
CA ASP A 243 -19.71 8.37 -11.17
C ASP A 243 -18.35 8.36 -10.49
N ALA A 244 -17.29 8.77 -11.20
CA ALA A 244 -15.96 8.98 -10.63
C ALA A 244 -15.99 10.03 -9.51
N ARG A 245 -16.76 11.12 -9.66
CA ARG A 245 -16.93 12.12 -8.60
C ARG A 245 -17.71 11.53 -7.43
N LYS A 246 -18.86 10.90 -7.66
CA LYS A 246 -19.66 10.24 -6.61
C LYS A 246 -18.83 9.24 -5.81
N TYR A 247 -18.15 8.33 -6.50
CA TYR A 247 -17.31 7.28 -5.91
C TYR A 247 -16.22 7.86 -5.01
N ARG A 248 -15.45 8.83 -5.51
CA ARG A 248 -14.38 9.49 -4.74
C ARG A 248 -14.92 10.26 -3.54
N THR A 249 -15.99 11.02 -3.72
CA THR A 249 -16.62 11.78 -2.63
C THR A 249 -17.12 10.84 -1.55
N PHE A 250 -17.80 9.76 -1.92
CA PHE A 250 -18.27 8.77 -0.96
C PHE A 250 -17.12 8.15 -0.17
N ILE A 251 -16.08 7.65 -0.85
CA ILE A 251 -14.93 7.02 -0.19
C ILE A 251 -14.24 7.98 0.77
N SER A 252 -14.03 9.24 0.36
CA SER A 252 -13.37 10.25 1.19
C SER A 252 -14.19 10.56 2.44
N VAL A 253 -15.50 10.84 2.29
CA VAL A 253 -16.40 11.14 3.41
C VAL A 253 -16.55 9.93 4.32
N PHE A 254 -16.77 8.74 3.76
CA PHE A 254 -16.92 7.52 4.55
C PHE A 254 -15.66 7.24 5.38
N SER A 255 -14.49 7.33 4.76
CA SER A 255 -13.22 7.06 5.44
C SER A 255 -12.92 8.08 6.54
N ARG A 256 -13.11 9.38 6.27
CA ARG A 256 -12.82 10.45 7.23
C ARG A 256 -13.86 10.55 8.35
N ASP A 257 -15.14 10.44 8.03
CA ASP A 257 -16.21 10.78 8.98
C ASP A 257 -16.72 9.55 9.73
N LYS A 258 -16.70 8.36 9.09
CA LYS A 258 -17.22 7.12 9.70
C LYS A 258 -16.11 6.26 10.29
N LEU A 259 -14.96 6.15 9.62
CA LEU A 259 -13.94 5.16 9.97
C LEU A 259 -12.76 5.75 10.77
N LEU A 260 -12.22 6.90 10.36
CA LEU A 260 -11.09 7.55 11.04
C LEU A 260 -11.32 7.79 12.55
N PRO A 261 -12.54 8.16 13.04
CA PRO A 261 -12.77 8.37 14.48
C PRO A 261 -12.50 7.13 15.33
N TYR A 262 -12.73 5.93 14.79
CA TYR A 262 -12.41 4.67 15.47
C TYR A 262 -10.91 4.60 15.80
N PHE A 263 -10.06 4.93 14.83
CA PHE A 263 -8.61 4.89 15.01
C PHE A 263 -8.10 6.05 15.88
N ARG A 264 -8.64 7.26 15.70
CA ARG A 264 -8.24 8.44 16.50
C ARG A 264 -8.51 8.23 17.99
N SER A 265 -9.69 7.72 18.33
CA SER A 265 -10.05 7.46 19.74
C SER A 265 -9.17 6.38 20.40
N ARG A 266 -8.59 5.46 19.61
CA ARG A 266 -7.71 4.37 20.07
C ARG A 266 -6.22 4.65 19.85
N ARG A 267 -5.83 5.84 19.39
CA ARG A 267 -4.42 6.20 19.19
C ARG A 267 -3.51 5.90 20.40
N PRO A 268 -3.88 6.22 21.65
CA PRO A 268 -3.04 5.88 22.80
C PRO A 268 -2.83 4.37 22.98
N GLU A 269 -3.82 3.58 22.60
CA GLU A 269 -3.75 2.12 22.62
C GLU A 269 -2.77 1.61 21.56
N PHE A 270 -2.87 2.10 20.32
CA PHE A 270 -1.92 1.73 19.26
C PHE A 270 -0.48 2.10 19.62
N ILE A 271 -0.25 3.25 20.26
CA ILE A 271 1.09 3.63 20.72
C ILE A 271 1.62 2.63 21.74
N LYS A 272 0.80 2.19 22.70
CA LYS A 272 1.18 1.17 23.67
C LYS A 272 1.51 -0.16 22.99
N LEU A 273 0.70 -0.58 22.02
CA LEU A 273 0.94 -1.81 21.24
C LEU A 273 2.24 -1.72 20.44
N GLY A 274 2.51 -0.59 19.79
CA GLY A 274 3.77 -0.36 19.06
C GLY A 274 5.00 -0.44 19.97
N GLY A 275 4.88 -0.02 21.23
CA GLY A 275 5.92 -0.15 22.25
C GLY A 275 6.23 -1.59 22.66
N LEU A 276 5.42 -2.59 22.27
CA LEU A 276 5.67 -4.00 22.56
C LEU A 276 6.64 -4.66 21.56
N LEU A 277 6.95 -4.00 20.43
CA LEU A 277 7.84 -4.53 19.40
C LEU A 277 9.29 -4.57 19.88
N SER A 278 9.82 -5.79 20.04
CA SER A 278 11.19 -6.03 20.50
C SER A 278 12.29 -5.69 19.48
N SER A 279 11.93 -5.56 18.21
CA SER A 279 12.78 -5.03 17.12
C SER A 279 12.90 -3.49 17.14
N GLY A 280 12.30 -2.83 18.13
CA GLY A 280 12.01 -1.39 18.15
C GLY A 280 13.18 -0.41 18.33
N ARG A 281 14.44 -0.76 18.05
CA ARG A 281 15.49 0.29 18.01
C ARG A 281 15.19 1.30 16.90
N ASP A 282 14.63 0.80 15.80
CA ASP A 282 14.33 1.56 14.59
C ASP A 282 12.91 1.32 14.06
N VAL A 283 11.94 0.93 14.88
CA VAL A 283 10.54 0.90 14.37
C VAL A 283 9.84 2.19 14.78
N ALA A 284 9.57 3.06 13.82
CA ALA A 284 8.76 4.25 14.09
C ALA A 284 7.30 3.85 14.29
N PHE A 285 6.58 4.56 15.18
CA PHE A 285 5.16 4.29 15.45
C PHE A 285 4.31 4.23 14.17
N ALA A 286 4.57 5.12 13.21
CA ALA A 286 3.84 5.16 11.96
C ALA A 286 4.12 3.93 11.06
N GLU A 287 5.30 3.33 11.13
CA GLU A 287 5.63 2.07 10.43
C GLU A 287 4.94 0.89 11.10
N PHE A 288 4.95 0.82 12.44
CA PHE A 288 4.17 -0.16 13.19
C PHE A 288 2.68 -0.05 12.85
N PHE A 289 2.13 1.16 12.91
CA PHE A 289 0.71 1.38 12.67
C PHE A 289 0.34 1.02 11.23
N ALA A 290 1.24 1.32 10.28
CA ALA A 290 1.07 0.90 8.89
C ALA A 290 0.95 -0.64 8.81
N TRP A 291 1.93 -1.38 9.30
CA TRP A 291 1.86 -2.84 9.32
C TRP A 291 0.59 -3.36 10.03
N TYR A 292 0.29 -2.83 11.21
CA TYR A 292 -0.84 -3.27 12.04
C TYR A 292 -2.18 -3.10 11.32
N TYR A 293 -2.38 -1.95 10.68
CA TYR A 293 -3.57 -1.69 9.88
C TYR A 293 -3.64 -2.62 8.67
N ASN A 294 -2.51 -3.03 8.08
CA ASN A 294 -2.49 -3.88 6.89
C ASN A 294 -3.05 -5.24 7.26
N THR A 295 -2.55 -5.80 8.36
CA THR A 295 -3.01 -7.08 8.87
C THR A 295 -4.50 -7.01 9.22
N LEU A 296 -4.94 -5.93 9.86
CA LEU A 296 -6.35 -5.69 10.18
C LEU A 296 -7.21 -5.62 8.91
N ALA A 297 -6.78 -4.90 7.86
CA ALA A 297 -7.52 -4.79 6.60
C ALA A 297 -7.61 -6.14 5.85
N ASN A 298 -6.56 -6.96 5.91
CA ASN A 298 -6.57 -8.33 5.38
C ASN A 298 -7.62 -9.18 6.12
N SER A 299 -7.60 -9.17 7.46
CA SER A 299 -8.54 -9.97 8.26
C SER A 299 -10.00 -9.50 8.12
N VAL A 300 -10.24 -8.19 7.99
CA VAL A 300 -11.58 -7.65 7.70
C VAL A 300 -12.06 -8.12 6.33
N THR A 301 -11.18 -8.08 5.32
CA THR A 301 -11.51 -8.57 3.98
C THR A 301 -11.89 -10.05 4.04
N ASP A 302 -11.12 -10.87 4.76
CA ASP A 302 -11.41 -12.30 4.92
C ASP A 302 -12.75 -12.56 5.62
N ALA A 303 -13.07 -11.78 6.65
CA ALA A 303 -14.37 -11.86 7.31
C ALA A 303 -15.53 -11.52 6.35
N LEU A 304 -15.39 -10.45 5.56
CA LEU A 304 -16.42 -10.06 4.58
C LEU A 304 -16.57 -11.08 3.44
N VAL A 305 -15.47 -11.74 3.02
CA VAL A 305 -15.50 -12.83 2.04
C VAL A 305 -16.22 -14.05 2.63
N ALA A 306 -15.91 -14.43 3.87
CA ALA A 306 -16.52 -15.57 4.56
C ALA A 306 -18.04 -15.37 4.75
N GLU A 307 -18.49 -14.12 4.95
CA GLU A 307 -19.91 -13.76 5.00
C GLU A 307 -20.56 -13.56 3.62
N HIS A 308 -19.85 -13.87 2.52
CA HIS A 308 -20.33 -13.70 1.14
C HIS A 308 -20.78 -12.28 0.78
N ARG A 309 -20.23 -11.27 1.48
CA ARG A 309 -20.54 -9.85 1.25
C ARG A 309 -19.76 -9.25 0.07
N ILE A 310 -18.57 -9.76 -0.16
CA ILE A 310 -17.68 -9.37 -1.27
C ILE A 310 -17.13 -10.62 -1.96
N THR A 311 -16.74 -10.49 -3.22
CA THR A 311 -16.14 -11.60 -3.98
C THR A 311 -14.71 -11.21 -4.36
N PRO A 312 -13.68 -11.94 -3.88
CA PRO A 312 -12.31 -11.64 -4.24
C PRO A 312 -12.02 -12.05 -5.70
N PRO A 313 -11.06 -11.40 -6.37
CA PRO A 313 -10.60 -11.85 -7.68
C PRO A 313 -9.89 -13.21 -7.58
N GLU A 314 -9.95 -14.00 -8.66
CA GLU A 314 -9.13 -15.21 -8.79
C GLU A 314 -7.63 -14.89 -8.77
N LYS A 315 -7.24 -13.77 -9.39
CA LYS A 315 -5.84 -13.29 -9.45
C LYS A 315 -5.72 -11.81 -9.10
N LEU A 316 -6.40 -10.98 -9.87
CA LEU A 316 -6.48 -9.53 -9.68
C LEU A 316 -7.74 -8.95 -10.35
N TYR A 317 -8.16 -7.78 -9.88
CA TYR A 317 -9.09 -6.90 -10.58
C TYR A 317 -8.37 -5.61 -10.94
N THR A 318 -8.60 -5.11 -12.14
CA THR A 318 -8.20 -3.76 -12.54
C THR A 318 -9.46 -2.95 -12.83
N TYR A 319 -9.45 -1.67 -12.48
CA TYR A 319 -10.49 -0.72 -12.85
C TYR A 319 -9.90 0.66 -13.10
N ALA A 320 -10.63 1.49 -13.85
CA ALA A 320 -10.25 2.87 -14.12
C ALA A 320 -11.25 3.84 -13.48
N VAL A 321 -10.74 4.92 -12.92
CA VAL A 321 -11.55 6.05 -12.44
C VAL A 321 -11.01 7.31 -13.07
N LYS A 322 -11.89 8.15 -13.63
CA LYS A 322 -11.46 9.43 -14.22
C LYS A 322 -10.65 10.24 -13.22
N ALA A 323 -9.44 10.65 -13.61
CA ALA A 323 -8.58 11.47 -12.77
C ALA A 323 -9.23 12.87 -12.58
N PRO A 324 -9.05 13.52 -11.42
CA PRO A 324 -9.44 14.91 -11.27
C PRO A 324 -8.71 15.78 -12.30
N GLN A 325 -9.42 16.72 -12.94
CA GLN A 325 -8.84 17.74 -13.82
C GLN A 325 -8.16 18.84 -13.02
#